data_AF-W1V8L3-F1
#
_entry.id   AF-W1V8L3-F1
#
_cell.length_a   1.000
_cell.length_b   1.000
_cell.length_c   1.000
_cell.angle_alpha   90.00
_cell.angle_beta   90.00
_cell.angle_gamma   90.00
#
_symmetry.space_group_name_H-M   'P 1'
#
loop_
_entity.id
_entity.type
_entity.pdbx_description
1 polymer ?
#
loop_
_entity_poly.entity_id
_entity_poly.type
_entity_poly.pdbx_seq_one_letter_code
_entity_poly.pdbx_strand_id
1 'polypeptide(L)'
;PPVDFGAGAKVGGGSWQWAVSATSKNQEAANKYIELLMQDKYLIKYSDAIGTYPSIESAIPDTANYGEGKPLEPVYEIGKAFALLRPATPGYKTISSVFDKALRDIASGADVQASLDQAVKDIDADITSNNGYKVS
;
A
#
# COMPACT_ATOMS: atom_id res chain seq x y z
N PRO A 1 -6.44 14.41 12.84
CA PRO A 1 -6.89 13.82 11.55
C PRO A 1 -6.04 14.38 10.41
N PRO A 2 -5.85 13.65 9.31
CA PRO A 2 -5.17 14.17 8.11
C PRO A 2 -5.93 15.39 7.56
N VAL A 3 -5.24 16.22 6.78
CA VAL A 3 -5.84 17.41 6.15
C VAL A 3 -6.96 16.98 5.20
N ASP A 4 -8.10 17.66 5.27
CA ASP A 4 -9.22 17.50 4.34
C ASP A 4 -9.20 18.66 3.33
N PHE A 5 -9.13 18.33 2.04
CA PHE A 5 -9.14 19.29 0.94
C PHE A 5 -10.55 19.51 0.35
N GLY A 6 -11.61 19.13 1.08
CA GLY A 6 -13.01 19.33 0.70
C GLY A 6 -13.75 18.06 0.25
N ALA A 7 -13.11 16.88 0.34
CA ALA A 7 -13.68 15.60 -0.09
C ALA A 7 -13.41 14.46 0.91
N GLY A 8 -13.10 14.80 2.16
CA GLY A 8 -12.72 13.87 3.21
C GLY A 8 -11.20 13.67 3.27
N ALA A 9 -10.68 13.59 4.49
CA ALA A 9 -9.29 13.29 4.77
C ALA A 9 -8.85 11.92 4.23
N LYS A 10 -7.63 11.84 3.70
CA LYS A 10 -7.01 10.60 3.19
C LYS A 10 -5.56 10.46 3.66
N VAL A 11 -5.12 9.23 3.87
CA VAL A 11 -3.70 8.84 4.00
C VAL A 11 -3.37 7.72 3.03
N GLY A 12 -2.11 7.63 2.60
CA GLY A 12 -1.67 6.52 1.76
C GLY A 12 -1.73 5.20 2.53
N GLY A 13 -2.43 4.21 1.98
CA GLY A 13 -2.46 2.84 2.50
C GLY A 13 -1.53 1.92 1.71
N GLY A 14 -0.73 1.13 2.43
CA GLY A 14 0.14 0.12 1.85
C GLY A 14 0.39 -1.03 2.84
N SER A 15 0.80 -2.17 2.31
CA SER A 15 1.16 -3.34 3.12
C SER A 15 2.27 -4.13 2.43
N TRP A 16 2.89 -5.03 3.19
CA TRP A 16 3.78 -6.08 2.68
C TRP A 16 3.01 -7.40 2.61
N GLN A 17 3.27 -8.18 1.57
CA GLN A 17 2.60 -9.44 1.34
C GLN A 17 3.63 -10.54 1.09
N TRP A 18 3.36 -11.71 1.65
CA TRP A 18 4.07 -12.94 1.29
C TRP A 18 3.22 -13.72 0.30
N ALA A 19 3.85 -14.19 -0.77
CA ALA A 19 3.20 -14.99 -1.80
C ALA A 19 4.12 -16.14 -2.24
N VAL A 20 3.50 -17.26 -2.62
CA VAL A 20 4.22 -18.41 -3.17
C VAL A 20 4.25 -18.31 -4.69
N SER A 21 5.43 -18.51 -5.28
CA SER A 21 5.57 -18.55 -6.74
C SER A 21 4.65 -19.62 -7.35
N ALA A 22 3.94 -19.24 -8.43
CA ALA A 22 3.09 -20.14 -9.20
C ALA A 22 3.87 -21.35 -9.79
N THR A 23 5.19 -21.26 -9.92
CA THR A 23 6.06 -22.33 -10.43
C THR A 23 6.85 -23.05 -9.34
N SER A 24 6.57 -22.78 -8.06
CA SER A 24 7.23 -23.47 -6.94
C SER A 24 6.94 -24.98 -6.98
N LYS A 25 7.98 -25.80 -6.79
CA LYS A 25 7.82 -27.26 -6.62
C LYS A 25 7.33 -27.65 -5.23
N ASN A 26 7.26 -26.70 -4.30
CA ASN A 26 6.92 -26.92 -2.88
C ASN A 26 5.76 -26.04 -2.42
N GLN A 27 4.73 -25.84 -3.26
CA GLN A 27 3.63 -24.91 -2.97
C GLN A 27 2.92 -25.19 -1.66
N GLU A 28 2.57 -26.45 -1.40
CA GLU A 28 1.87 -26.85 -0.18
C GLU A 28 2.68 -26.50 1.09
N ALA A 29 3.96 -26.88 1.12
CA ALA A 29 4.83 -26.58 2.25
C ALA A 29 5.06 -25.08 2.45
N ALA A 30 5.24 -24.33 1.35
CA ALA A 30 5.40 -22.88 1.40
C ALA A 30 4.13 -22.18 1.91
N ASN A 31 2.94 -22.61 1.47
CA ASN A 31 1.66 -22.09 1.96
C ASN A 31 1.49 -22.38 3.46
N LYS A 32 1.74 -23.61 3.91
CA LYS A 32 1.73 -23.98 5.35
C LYS A 32 2.68 -23.13 6.18
N TYR A 33 3.84 -22.78 5.63
CA TYR A 33 4.78 -21.89 6.30
C TYR A 33 4.26 -20.45 6.40
N ILE A 34 3.63 -19.92 5.34
CA ILE A 34 2.98 -18.60 5.40
C ILE A 34 1.83 -18.62 6.42
N GLU A 35 1.00 -19.66 6.42
CA GLU A 35 -0.09 -19.85 7.41
C GLU A 35 0.45 -19.85 8.85
N LEU A 36 1.59 -20.50 9.10
CA LEU A 36 2.27 -20.44 10.40
C LEU A 36 2.65 -19.01 10.76
N LEU A 37 3.27 -18.26 9.84
CA LEU A 37 3.67 -16.86 10.07
C LEU A 37 2.47 -15.93 10.29
N MET A 38 1.29 -16.28 9.80
CA MET A 38 0.04 -15.53 10.01
C MET A 38 -0.56 -15.72 11.40
N GLN A 39 -0.05 -16.62 12.25
CA GLN A 39 -0.57 -16.72 13.62
C GLN A 39 -0.19 -15.48 14.43
N ASP A 40 -1.10 -15.02 15.30
CA ASP A 40 -0.94 -13.81 16.11
C ASP A 40 0.41 -13.71 16.81
N LYS A 41 0.87 -14.81 17.44
CA LYS A 41 2.19 -14.88 18.10
C LYS A 41 3.35 -14.44 17.19
N TYR A 42 3.33 -14.80 15.91
CA TYR A 42 4.40 -14.43 14.97
C TYR A 42 4.17 -13.05 14.38
N LEU A 43 2.92 -12.66 14.12
CA LEU A 43 2.59 -11.31 13.66
C LEU A 43 2.92 -10.24 14.70
N ILE A 44 2.66 -10.49 15.98
CA ILE A 44 3.04 -9.61 17.10
C ILE A 44 4.55 -9.41 17.11
N LYS A 45 5.32 -10.52 17.08
CA LYS A 45 6.79 -10.47 17.04
C LYS A 45 7.31 -9.72 15.82
N TYR A 46 6.70 -9.94 14.66
CA TYR A 46 7.07 -9.25 13.43
C TYR A 46 6.81 -7.74 13.55
N SER A 47 5.61 -7.36 13.99
CA SER A 47 5.21 -5.98 14.25
C SER A 47 6.17 -5.27 15.18
N ASP A 48 6.50 -5.88 16.32
CA ASP A 48 7.36 -5.28 17.32
C ASP A 48 8.81 -5.16 16.84
N ALA A 49 9.25 -6.05 15.93
CA ALA A 49 10.59 -6.00 15.35
C ALA A 49 10.74 -4.93 14.27
N ILE A 50 9.71 -4.69 13.45
CA ILE A 50 9.83 -3.82 12.25
C ILE A 50 9.03 -2.52 12.34
N GLY A 51 8.19 -2.34 13.36
CA GLY A 51 7.42 -1.12 13.56
C GLY A 51 6.27 -0.95 12.56
N THR A 52 5.60 -2.05 12.18
CA THR A 52 4.35 -2.01 11.39
C THR A 52 3.27 -2.79 12.12
N TYR A 53 2.05 -2.28 12.19
CA TYR A 53 0.97 -3.04 12.82
C TYR A 53 0.61 -4.31 12.01
N PRO A 54 0.20 -5.41 12.68
CA PRO A 54 -0.25 -6.63 12.03
C PRO A 54 -1.40 -6.43 11.05
N SER A 55 -1.48 -7.29 10.03
CA SER A 55 -2.62 -7.34 9.10
C SER A 55 -3.85 -8.05 9.66
N ILE A 56 -3.76 -8.66 10.84
CA ILE A 56 -4.83 -9.38 11.52
C ILE A 56 -5.21 -8.61 12.77
N GLU A 57 -6.47 -8.21 12.88
CA GLU A 57 -6.97 -7.34 13.96
C GLU A 57 -6.84 -7.99 15.35
N SER A 58 -6.96 -9.32 15.45
CA SER A 58 -6.80 -10.05 16.73
C SER A 58 -5.39 -9.92 17.33
N ALA A 59 -4.37 -9.67 16.52
CA ALA A 59 -3.00 -9.51 16.98
C ALA A 59 -2.69 -8.10 17.51
N ILE A 60 -3.51 -7.10 17.16
CA ILE A 60 -3.26 -5.68 17.46
C ILE A 60 -3.16 -5.39 18.97
N PRO A 61 -4.10 -5.87 19.83
CA PRO A 61 -4.10 -5.55 21.26
C PRO A 61 -2.82 -5.95 21.97
N ASP A 62 -2.14 -7.00 21.50
CA ASP A 62 -0.96 -7.59 22.15
C ASP A 62 0.36 -7.04 21.61
N THR A 63 0.36 -6.23 20.55
CA THR A 63 1.57 -5.55 20.04
C THR A 63 2.13 -4.54 21.03
N ALA A 64 3.43 -4.29 21.04
CA ALA A 64 4.03 -3.29 21.92
C ALA A 64 3.49 -1.85 21.67
N ASN A 65 3.05 -1.56 20.45
CA ASN A 65 2.84 -0.18 20.00
C ASN A 65 1.40 0.19 19.61
N TYR A 66 0.56 -0.74 19.16
CA TYR A 66 -0.65 -0.38 18.40
C TYR A 66 -1.98 -0.69 19.08
N GLY A 67 -1.97 -1.48 20.17
CA GLY A 67 -3.16 -1.72 20.98
C GLY A 67 -3.66 -0.46 21.71
N GLU A 68 -4.84 -0.55 22.33
CA GLU A 68 -5.47 0.56 23.06
C GLU A 68 -4.53 1.16 24.11
N GLY A 69 -4.41 2.49 24.12
CA GLY A 69 -3.54 3.27 25.00
C GLY A 69 -2.04 3.19 24.69
N LYS A 70 -1.63 2.47 23.63
CA LYS A 70 -0.20 2.27 23.30
C LYS A 70 0.32 3.41 22.40
N PRO A 71 1.66 3.62 22.35
CA PRO A 71 2.25 4.82 21.76
C PRO A 71 1.85 5.13 20.31
N LEU A 72 1.55 4.11 19.51
CA LEU A 72 1.19 4.22 18.09
C LEU A 72 -0.27 3.82 17.79
N GLU A 73 -1.12 3.67 18.81
CA GLU A 73 -2.58 3.52 18.61
C GLU A 73 -3.15 4.58 17.66
N PRO A 74 -2.82 5.89 17.79
CA PRO A 74 -3.37 6.89 16.86
C PRO A 74 -2.95 6.66 15.40
N VAL A 75 -1.80 6.03 15.16
CA VAL A 75 -1.35 5.70 13.79
C VAL A 75 -2.21 4.57 13.23
N TYR A 76 -2.52 3.55 14.03
CA TYR A 76 -3.43 2.47 13.65
C TYR A 76 -4.83 3.01 13.34
N GLU A 77 -5.38 3.85 14.22
CA GLU A 77 -6.69 4.47 14.02
C GLU A 77 -6.75 5.39 12.79
N ILE A 78 -5.69 6.17 12.53
CA ILE A 78 -5.59 6.97 11.30
C ILE A 78 -5.57 6.06 10.06
N GLY A 79 -4.81 4.96 10.10
CA GLY A 79 -4.78 3.98 9.02
C GLY A 79 -6.16 3.36 8.76
N LYS A 80 -6.85 2.92 9.82
CA LYS A 80 -8.19 2.32 9.74
C LYS A 80 -9.25 3.29 9.20
N ALA A 81 -9.19 4.56 9.61
CA ALA A 81 -10.21 5.54 9.25
C ALA A 81 -9.99 6.22 7.89
N PHE A 82 -8.73 6.43 7.48
CA PHE A 82 -8.42 7.34 6.37
C PHE A 82 -7.60 6.72 5.24
N ALA A 83 -7.16 5.46 5.34
CA ALA A 83 -6.33 4.85 4.31
C ALA A 83 -7.05 4.74 2.97
N LEU A 84 -6.41 5.27 1.93
CA LEU A 84 -6.74 5.00 0.54
C LEU A 84 -5.70 4.03 -0.02
N LEU A 85 -6.16 2.84 -0.41
CA LEU A 85 -5.30 1.82 -0.99
C LEU A 85 -4.86 2.23 -2.40
N ARG A 86 -3.62 1.83 -2.73
CA ARG A 86 -3.08 1.98 -4.09
C ARG A 86 -3.93 1.18 -5.10
N PRO A 87 -4.04 1.64 -6.35
CA PRO A 87 -4.73 0.88 -7.39
C PRO A 87 -4.13 -0.53 -7.59
N ALA A 88 -4.97 -1.57 -7.52
CA ALA A 88 -4.57 -2.95 -7.75
C ALA A 88 -4.50 -3.26 -9.26
N THR A 89 -3.49 -2.72 -9.93
CA THR A 89 -3.26 -2.87 -11.38
C THR A 89 -1.80 -3.22 -11.68
N PRO A 90 -1.52 -4.07 -12.68
CA PRO A 90 -0.15 -4.29 -13.16
C PRO A 90 0.55 -3.00 -13.62
N GLY A 91 -0.21 -2.00 -14.07
CA GLY A 91 0.30 -0.69 -14.48
C GLY A 91 0.77 0.22 -13.34
N TYR A 92 0.65 -0.21 -12.07
CA TYR A 92 0.95 0.66 -10.92
C TYR A 92 2.39 1.21 -10.94
N LYS A 93 3.36 0.42 -11.42
CA LYS A 93 4.75 0.86 -11.54
C LYS A 93 4.90 2.07 -12.47
N THR A 94 4.22 2.06 -13.62
CA THR A 94 4.24 3.19 -14.55
C THR A 94 3.51 4.38 -13.95
N ILE A 95 2.29 4.17 -13.45
CA ILE A 95 1.45 5.21 -12.84
C ILE A 95 2.22 5.95 -11.74
N SER A 96 2.82 5.21 -10.80
CA SER A 96 3.58 5.80 -9.69
C SER A 96 4.80 6.59 -10.15
N SER A 97 5.52 6.10 -11.18
CA SER A 97 6.71 6.78 -11.72
C SER A 97 6.34 8.08 -12.45
N VAL A 98 5.28 8.04 -13.27
CA VAL A 98 4.77 9.22 -13.99
C VAL A 98 4.26 10.27 -13.01
N PHE A 99 3.51 9.86 -11.99
CA PHE A 99 3.01 10.76 -10.96
C PHE A 99 4.13 11.39 -10.11
N ASP A 100 5.14 10.60 -9.69
CA ASP A 100 6.31 11.13 -8.96
C ASP A 100 7.07 12.17 -9.80
N LYS A 101 7.26 11.91 -11.10
CA LYS A 101 7.86 12.88 -12.02
C LYS A 101 7.04 14.17 -12.09
N ALA A 102 5.73 14.08 -12.31
CA ALA A 102 4.87 15.25 -12.41
C ALA A 102 4.92 16.12 -11.14
N LEU A 103 4.91 15.50 -9.96
CA LEU A 103 5.03 16.23 -8.69
C LEU A 103 6.41 16.89 -8.53
N ARG A 104 7.49 16.25 -8.96
CA ARG A 104 8.83 16.84 -8.94
C ARG A 104 8.95 18.03 -9.89
N ASP A 105 8.38 17.93 -11.08
CA ASP A 105 8.36 19.00 -12.07
C ASP A 105 7.59 20.21 -11.51
N ILE A 106 6.41 19.97 -10.92
CA ILE A 106 5.60 21.00 -10.26
C ILE A 106 6.36 21.65 -9.10
N ALA A 107 6.98 20.85 -8.23
CA ALA A 107 7.78 21.35 -7.12
C ALA A 107 8.99 22.18 -7.59
N SER A 108 9.45 21.95 -8.82
CA SER A 108 10.54 22.69 -9.47
C SER A 108 10.04 23.93 -10.25
N GLY A 109 8.75 24.23 -10.20
CA GLY A 109 8.15 25.43 -10.81
C GLY A 109 7.50 25.23 -12.17
N ALA A 110 7.30 23.99 -12.63
CA ALA A 110 6.52 23.73 -13.82
C ALA A 110 5.04 24.11 -13.63
N ASP A 111 4.34 24.40 -14.74
CA ASP A 111 2.89 24.64 -14.70
C ASP A 111 2.14 23.40 -14.21
N VAL A 112 1.23 23.61 -13.25
CA VAL A 112 0.51 22.52 -12.57
C VAL A 112 -0.40 21.77 -13.54
N GLN A 113 -1.22 22.49 -14.30
CA GLN A 113 -2.21 21.87 -15.16
C GLN A 113 -1.53 21.12 -16.31
N ALA A 114 -0.55 21.73 -16.97
CA ALA A 114 0.19 21.10 -18.06
C ALA A 114 0.96 19.85 -17.61
N SER A 115 1.55 19.88 -16.41
CA SER A 115 2.27 18.72 -15.86
C SER A 115 1.32 17.55 -15.57
N LEU A 116 0.15 17.84 -15.01
CA LEU A 116 -0.87 16.81 -14.72
C LEU A 116 -1.53 16.29 -16.02
N ASP A 117 -1.80 17.16 -16.99
CA ASP A 117 -2.33 16.76 -18.30
C ASP A 117 -1.36 15.84 -19.05
N GLN A 118 -0.06 16.13 -18.95
CA GLN A 118 0.96 15.24 -19.53
C GLN A 118 1.01 13.91 -18.80
N ALA A 119 0.94 13.90 -17.46
CA ALA A 119 0.89 12.68 -16.68
C ALA A 119 -0.31 11.78 -17.07
N VAL A 120 -1.49 12.38 -17.28
CA VAL A 120 -2.68 11.66 -17.78
C VAL A 120 -2.39 11.02 -19.13
N LYS A 121 -1.86 11.79 -20.09
CA LYS A 121 -1.53 11.27 -21.44
C LYS A 121 -0.56 10.09 -21.38
N ASP A 122 0.49 10.20 -20.57
CA ASP A 122 1.52 9.16 -20.46
C ASP A 122 0.94 7.87 -19.84
N ILE A 123 0.09 8.01 -18.82
CA ILE A 123 -0.60 6.88 -18.18
C ILE A 123 -1.61 6.22 -19.14
N ASP A 124 -2.42 7.01 -19.84
CA ASP A 124 -3.42 6.49 -20.79
C ASP A 124 -2.76 5.78 -21.98
N ALA A 125 -1.62 6.30 -22.44
CA ALA A 125 -0.83 5.66 -23.49
C ALA A 125 -0.30 4.29 -23.04
N ASP A 126 0.21 4.18 -21.81
CA ASP A 126 0.67 2.92 -21.23
C ASP A 126 -0.47 1.90 -21.05
N ILE A 127 -1.60 2.35 -20.48
CA ILE A 127 -2.81 1.52 -20.34
C ILE A 127 -3.27 1.01 -21.72
N THR A 128 -3.34 1.88 -22.73
CA THR A 128 -3.76 1.51 -24.09
C THR A 128 -2.79 0.53 -24.73
N SER A 129 -1.48 0.78 -24.63
CA SER A 129 -0.43 -0.08 -25.18
C SER A 129 -0.42 -1.48 -24.58
N ASN A 130 -0.91 -1.63 -23.35
CA ASN A 130 -1.05 -2.90 -22.64
C ASN A 130 -2.48 -3.47 -22.71
N ASN A 131 -3.31 -3.03 -23.65
CA ASN A 131 -4.70 -3.47 -23.83
C ASN A 131 -5.54 -3.39 -22.52
N GLY A 132 -5.30 -2.34 -21.75
CA GLY A 132 -5.94 -2.12 -20.45
C GLY A 132 -5.50 -3.08 -19.34
N TYR A 133 -4.35 -3.76 -19.49
CA TYR A 133 -3.87 -4.78 -18.55
C TYR A 133 -4.85 -5.92 -18.28
N LYS A 134 -5.74 -6.19 -19.24
CA LYS A 134 -6.70 -7.29 -19.13
C LYS A 134 -5.95 -8.62 -19.22
N VAL A 135 -6.25 -9.53 -18.29
CA VAL A 135 -5.78 -10.91 -18.37
C VAL A 135 -6.58 -11.59 -19.48
N SER A 136 -5.88 -12.09 -20.50
CA SER A 136 -6.45 -12.91 -21.58
C SER A 136 -6.86 -14.30 -21.10
#